data_AF-A0A1J6HP35-F1
#
_entry.id   AF-A0A1J6HP35-F1
#
_cell.length_a   1.000
_cell.length_b   1.000
_cell.length_c   1.000
_cell.angle_alpha   90.00
_cell.angle_beta   90.00
_cell.angle_gamma   90.00
#
_symmetry.space_group_name_H-M   'P 1'
#
loop_
_entity.id
_entity.type
_entity.pdbx_description
1 polymer ?
#
loop_
_entity_poly.entity_id
_entity_poly.type
_entity_poly.pdbx_seq_one_letter_code
_entity_poly.pdbx_strand_id
1 'polypeptide(L)'
;MFSIRLRTVSAALSVLLLAGAADAAPKQKTEDPIAIKAAAAAPLSAEALEALYSGKSWKWKDGGGYFSADRHRFIAWSQKGRAWSYGQGRWYATDSGKLCLQAYWVNKMGGGSNITCFIHREKDGVIYQKRSLGGSWYVFRNNPPRPTDEAAKLLRGDRVSKGLAIMKAKAS
;
A
#
# COMPACT_ATOMS: atom_id res chain seq x y z
N MET A 1 36.36 -44.67 -58.73
CA MET A 1 36.70 -44.61 -57.29
C MET A 1 37.63 -43.41 -57.05
N PHE A 2 37.74 -42.93 -55.81
CA PHE A 2 38.27 -41.60 -55.43
C PHE A 2 39.68 -41.22 -55.94
N SER A 3 39.87 -39.92 -56.23
CA SER A 3 41.00 -39.14 -55.71
C SER A 3 40.78 -37.62 -55.81
N ILE A 4 41.31 -36.88 -54.82
CA ILE A 4 41.18 -35.43 -54.56
C ILE A 4 42.59 -34.80 -54.61
N ARG A 5 42.77 -33.57 -55.16
CA ARG A 5 43.64 -32.43 -54.68
C ARG A 5 43.17 -31.10 -55.33
N LEU A 6 43.09 -29.88 -54.75
CA LEU A 6 43.93 -29.04 -53.84
C LEU A 6 45.13 -28.33 -54.56
N ARG A 7 45.36 -27.00 -54.54
CA ARG A 7 44.74 -25.76 -53.97
C ARG A 7 44.88 -24.58 -54.99
N THR A 8 44.28 -23.38 -54.83
CA THR A 8 44.80 -22.15 -54.13
C THR A 8 43.64 -21.13 -53.90
N VAL A 9 43.42 -20.48 -52.73
CA VAL A 9 44.14 -19.41 -51.98
C VAL A 9 44.13 -18.01 -52.62
N SER A 10 43.25 -17.12 -52.11
CA SER A 10 43.32 -15.63 -51.99
C SER A 10 41.91 -15.10 -51.61
N ALA A 11 41.68 -13.99 -50.92
CA ALA A 11 42.44 -13.20 -49.94
C ALA A 11 41.41 -12.44 -49.05
N ALA A 12 41.83 -11.86 -47.92
CA ALA A 12 40.92 -11.34 -46.89
C ALA A 12 40.19 -10.03 -47.25
N LEU A 13 39.02 -9.80 -46.63
CA LEU A 13 38.83 -8.57 -45.83
C LEU A 13 37.76 -8.75 -44.73
N SER A 14 38.14 -8.46 -43.49
CA SER A 14 37.26 -8.52 -42.32
C SER A 14 36.77 -7.13 -41.92
N VAL A 15 35.46 -6.92 -41.82
CA VAL A 15 34.87 -5.93 -40.89
C VAL A 15 33.54 -6.48 -40.35
N LEU A 16 33.60 -7.23 -39.25
CA LEU A 16 32.42 -7.45 -38.42
C LEU A 16 32.28 -6.26 -37.47
N LEU A 17 31.39 -5.33 -37.81
CA LEU A 17 30.95 -4.29 -36.89
C LEU A 17 30.15 -4.92 -35.75
N LEU A 18 30.87 -5.37 -34.71
CA LEU A 18 30.30 -5.57 -33.38
C LEU A 18 29.92 -4.19 -32.84
N ALA A 19 28.76 -3.69 -33.27
CA ALA A 19 28.06 -2.61 -32.60
C ALA A 19 27.70 -3.12 -31.20
N GLY A 20 28.60 -2.86 -30.24
CA GLY A 20 28.36 -3.14 -28.85
C GLY A 20 27.14 -2.34 -28.41
N ALA A 21 25.99 -3.01 -28.31
CA ALA A 21 24.90 -2.53 -27.50
C ALA A 21 25.46 -2.38 -26.09
N ALA A 22 25.69 -1.13 -25.67
CA ALA A 22 25.97 -0.82 -24.29
C ALA A 22 24.67 -1.09 -23.52
N ASP A 23 24.46 -2.36 -23.16
CA ASP A 23 23.41 -2.78 -22.26
C ASP A 23 23.55 -1.94 -21.00
N ALA A 24 22.59 -1.02 -20.82
CA ALA A 24 22.58 -0.11 -19.70
C ALA A 24 22.34 -0.95 -18.45
N ALA A 25 23.43 -1.38 -17.82
CA ALA A 25 23.41 -2.31 -16.69
C ALA A 25 22.33 -1.87 -15.71
N PRO A 26 21.34 -2.75 -15.40
CA PRO A 26 20.18 -2.33 -14.64
C PRO A 26 20.65 -1.80 -13.29
N LYS A 27 20.45 -0.50 -13.05
CA LYS A 27 20.84 0.13 -11.77
C LYS A 27 20.26 -0.71 -10.65
N GLN A 28 21.14 -1.35 -9.88
CA GLN A 28 20.72 -2.11 -8.71
C GLN A 28 19.86 -1.18 -7.85
N LYS A 29 18.60 -1.55 -7.67
CA LYS A 29 17.72 -0.83 -6.75
C LYS A 29 18.28 -1.07 -5.36
N THR A 30 18.93 -0.06 -4.79
CA THR A 30 19.29 -0.06 -3.37
C THR A 30 18.02 -0.39 -2.59
N GLU A 31 18.06 -1.49 -1.83
CA GLU A 31 16.89 -1.93 -1.08
C GLU A 31 16.52 -0.89 -0.02
N ASP A 32 15.23 -0.56 0.06
CA ASP A 32 14.71 0.36 1.07
C ASP A 32 14.99 -0.19 2.47
N PRO A 33 15.77 0.50 3.33
CA PRO A 33 16.09 0.03 4.67
C PRO A 33 14.87 -0.22 5.56
N ILE A 34 13.74 0.46 5.29
CA ILE A 34 12.47 0.22 5.99
C ILE A 34 11.80 -1.05 5.46
N ALA A 35 11.90 -1.33 4.16
CA ALA A 35 11.40 -2.58 3.58
C ALA A 35 12.17 -3.81 4.09
N ILE A 36 13.50 -3.72 4.23
CA ILE A 36 14.33 -4.78 4.85
C ILE A 36 13.87 -5.05 6.29
N LYS A 37 13.74 -4.00 7.10
CA LYS A 37 13.30 -4.12 8.50
C LYS A 37 11.87 -4.69 8.61
N ALA A 38 10.96 -4.26 7.75
CA ALA A 38 9.60 -4.81 7.70
C ALA A 38 9.57 -6.27 7.21
N ALA A 39 10.46 -6.67 6.29
CA ALA A 39 10.58 -8.05 5.84
C ALA A 39 11.04 -9.00 6.96
N ALA A 40 11.91 -8.51 7.85
CA ALA A 40 12.39 -9.22 9.06
C ALA A 40 11.45 -9.12 10.28
N ALA A 41 10.31 -8.43 10.15
CA ALA A 41 9.30 -8.27 11.20
C ALA A 41 8.15 -9.27 11.05
N ALA A 42 7.54 -9.67 12.16
CA ALA A 42 6.43 -10.63 12.18
C ALA A 42 5.10 -9.94 11.78
N PRO A 43 4.14 -10.63 11.15
CA PRO A 43 2.78 -10.10 10.99
C PRO A 43 2.13 -9.82 12.34
N LEU A 44 1.35 -8.74 12.45
CA LEU A 44 0.46 -8.55 13.61
C LEU A 44 -0.69 -9.56 13.57
N SER A 45 -1.12 -10.04 14.75
CA SER A 45 -2.36 -10.83 14.87
C SER A 45 -3.59 -9.97 14.56
N ALA A 46 -4.72 -10.64 14.27
CA ALA A 46 -6.00 -9.97 14.13
C ALA A 46 -6.36 -9.21 15.42
N GLU A 47 -6.16 -9.81 16.59
CA GLU A 47 -6.40 -9.18 17.90
C GLU A 47 -5.57 -7.90 18.12
N ALA A 48 -4.28 -7.92 17.76
CA ALA A 48 -3.43 -6.73 17.89
C ALA A 48 -3.89 -5.58 16.97
N LEU A 49 -4.41 -5.91 15.78
CA LEU A 49 -5.01 -4.94 14.87
C LEU A 49 -6.38 -4.44 15.38
N GLU A 50 -7.20 -5.32 15.97
CA GLU A 50 -8.45 -4.94 16.63
C GLU A 50 -8.19 -3.94 17.77
N ALA A 51 -7.24 -4.22 18.66
CA ALA A 51 -6.86 -3.30 19.74
C ALA A 51 -6.36 -1.93 19.23
N LEU A 52 -5.65 -1.95 18.09
CA LEU A 52 -5.09 -0.77 17.43
C LEU A 52 -6.15 0.09 16.74
N TYR A 53 -7.19 -0.49 16.12
CA TYR A 53 -8.16 0.25 15.31
C TYR A 53 -9.56 0.39 15.94
N SER A 54 -10.03 -0.61 16.69
CA SER A 54 -11.42 -0.68 17.15
C SER A 54 -11.81 0.50 18.05
N GLY A 55 -12.96 1.10 17.75
CA GLY A 55 -13.50 2.29 18.41
C GLY A 55 -12.73 3.59 18.11
N LYS A 56 -11.92 3.64 17.04
CA LYS A 56 -11.10 4.80 16.67
C LYS A 56 -11.39 5.31 15.26
N SER A 57 -11.11 6.59 15.04
CA SER A 57 -11.09 7.23 13.72
C SER A 57 -9.65 7.44 13.26
N TRP A 58 -9.30 6.94 12.09
CA TRP A 58 -8.06 7.28 11.40
C TRP A 58 -8.25 8.60 10.66
N LYS A 59 -7.59 9.66 11.14
CA LYS A 59 -7.56 10.97 10.51
C LYS A 59 -6.62 10.98 9.30
N TRP A 60 -7.14 11.34 8.14
CA TRP A 60 -6.35 11.59 6.92
C TRP A 60 -6.15 13.10 6.72
N LYS A 61 -5.37 13.51 5.71
CA LYS A 61 -5.20 14.93 5.38
C LYS A 61 -6.52 15.61 4.99
N ASP A 62 -7.26 14.95 4.11
CA ASP A 62 -8.46 15.47 3.45
C ASP A 62 -9.73 14.70 3.89
N GLY A 63 -9.75 14.07 5.07
CA GLY A 63 -10.88 13.24 5.51
C GLY A 63 -10.54 12.27 6.66
N GLY A 64 -11.25 11.14 6.72
CA GLY A 64 -10.96 10.07 7.67
C GLY A 64 -11.90 8.86 7.56
N GLY A 65 -11.51 7.77 8.22
CA GLY A 65 -12.32 6.55 8.36
C GLY A 65 -12.51 6.15 9.82
N TYR A 66 -13.72 5.75 10.22
CA TYR A 66 -14.05 5.29 11.57
C TYR A 66 -14.29 3.78 11.59
N PHE A 67 -13.63 3.14 12.55
CA PHE A 67 -13.58 1.71 12.79
C PHE A 67 -14.48 1.41 13.98
N SER A 68 -15.77 1.15 13.72
CA SER A 68 -16.74 0.85 14.77
C SER A 68 -16.40 -0.46 15.46
N ALA A 69 -16.41 -0.46 16.79
CA ALA A 69 -16.41 -1.68 17.60
C ALA A 69 -17.76 -2.44 17.49
N ASP A 70 -18.88 -1.72 17.32
CA ASP A 70 -20.15 -2.36 16.96
C ASP A 70 -20.06 -2.98 15.56
N ARG A 71 -20.16 -4.32 15.52
CA ARG A 71 -20.28 -5.19 14.34
C ARG A 71 -19.29 -4.88 13.23
N HIS A 72 -18.09 -4.41 13.57
CA HIS A 72 -17.03 -4.01 12.62
C HIS A 72 -17.49 -3.07 11.51
N ARG A 73 -18.47 -2.19 11.78
CA ARG A 73 -18.95 -1.22 10.81
C ARG A 73 -17.84 -0.22 10.46
N PHE A 74 -17.62 0.00 9.16
CA PHE A 74 -16.70 1.02 8.66
C PHE A 74 -17.48 2.14 8.00
N ILE A 75 -17.11 3.39 8.29
CA ILE A 75 -17.56 4.57 7.57
C ILE A 75 -16.37 5.47 7.24
N ALA A 76 -16.42 6.19 6.14
CA ALA A 76 -15.39 7.13 5.74
C ALA A 76 -15.95 8.29 4.92
N TRP A 77 -15.19 9.38 4.88
CA TRP A 77 -15.33 10.43 3.87
C TRP A 77 -13.97 11.01 3.53
N SER A 78 -13.87 11.58 2.33
CA SER A 78 -12.76 12.46 1.96
C SER A 78 -13.25 13.59 1.04
N GLN A 79 -12.62 14.76 1.13
CA GLN A 79 -12.86 15.89 0.24
C GLN A 79 -11.57 16.67 0.02
N LYS A 80 -11.08 16.68 -1.23
CA LYS A 80 -9.96 17.53 -1.68
C LYS A 80 -10.49 18.53 -2.70
N GLY A 81 -10.71 19.78 -2.27
CA GLY A 81 -11.32 20.82 -3.10
C GLY A 81 -12.75 20.44 -3.50
N ARG A 82 -13.00 20.35 -4.81
CA ARG A 82 -14.31 19.93 -5.37
C ARG A 82 -14.49 18.41 -5.47
N ALA A 83 -13.42 17.63 -5.41
CA ALA A 83 -13.51 16.16 -5.41
C ALA A 83 -13.86 15.68 -4.00
N TRP A 84 -14.96 14.94 -3.87
CA TRP A 84 -15.40 14.35 -2.61
C TRP A 84 -15.84 12.90 -2.81
N SER A 85 -15.75 12.11 -1.75
CA SER A 85 -16.34 10.78 -1.68
C SER A 85 -16.75 10.44 -0.24
N TYR A 86 -17.69 9.53 -0.10
CA TYR A 86 -17.95 8.85 1.17
C TYR A 86 -18.05 7.34 0.99
N GLY A 87 -17.72 6.59 2.02
CA GLY A 87 -17.72 5.13 2.04
C GLY A 87 -18.47 4.58 3.24
N GLN A 88 -19.22 3.50 3.06
CA GLN A 88 -19.89 2.76 4.13
C GLN A 88 -19.76 1.26 3.90
N GLY A 89 -19.53 0.50 4.95
CA GLY A 89 -19.41 -0.96 4.89
C GLY A 89 -18.86 -1.55 6.17
N ARG A 90 -17.84 -2.39 6.06
CA ARG A 90 -17.20 -3.12 7.16
C ARG A 90 -15.67 -2.99 7.11
N TRP A 91 -15.04 -3.20 8.24
CA TRP A 91 -13.60 -3.46 8.32
C TRP A 91 -13.37 -4.85 8.90
N TYR A 92 -12.17 -5.39 8.73
CA TYR A 92 -11.76 -6.64 9.37
C TYR A 92 -10.23 -6.74 9.46
N ALA A 93 -9.75 -7.54 10.40
CA ALA A 93 -8.35 -7.89 10.57
C ALA A 93 -8.10 -9.39 10.32
N THR A 94 -6.85 -9.78 10.01
CA THR A 94 -6.43 -11.18 9.87
C THR A 94 -5.03 -11.40 10.45
N ASP A 95 -4.72 -12.60 10.93
CA ASP A 95 -3.42 -12.96 11.54
C ASP A 95 -2.22 -12.94 10.58
N SER A 96 -2.47 -12.72 9.29
CA SER A 96 -1.44 -12.35 8.31
C SER A 96 -1.11 -10.85 8.32
N GLY A 97 -1.45 -10.13 9.39
CA GLY A 97 -1.21 -8.70 9.56
C GLY A 97 -2.05 -7.81 8.64
N LYS A 98 -3.15 -8.29 8.06
CA LYS A 98 -3.96 -7.46 7.14
C LYS A 98 -5.08 -6.76 7.89
N LEU A 99 -5.20 -5.45 7.70
CA LEU A 99 -6.39 -4.66 7.98
C LEU A 99 -7.07 -4.31 6.66
N CYS A 100 -8.33 -4.70 6.47
CA CYS A 100 -9.07 -4.43 5.23
C CYS A 100 -10.28 -3.54 5.46
N LEU A 101 -10.48 -2.57 4.55
CA LEU A 101 -11.61 -1.65 4.50
C LEU A 101 -12.49 -2.04 3.32
N GLN A 102 -13.62 -2.71 3.58
CA GLN A 102 -14.58 -3.13 2.56
C GLN A 102 -15.78 -2.19 2.58
N ALA A 103 -15.92 -1.35 1.56
CA ALA A 103 -16.98 -0.35 1.54
C ALA A 103 -17.56 -0.12 0.14
N TYR A 104 -18.84 0.23 0.11
CA TYR A 104 -19.46 0.88 -1.03
C TYR A 104 -19.16 2.37 -0.95
N TRP A 105 -18.48 2.89 -1.97
CA TRP A 105 -18.08 4.29 -2.08
C TRP A 105 -19.00 5.04 -3.03
N VAL A 106 -19.36 6.28 -2.68
CA VAL A 106 -20.17 7.19 -3.49
C VAL A 106 -19.39 8.49 -3.69
N ASN A 107 -19.44 9.02 -4.90
CA ASN A 107 -18.91 10.32 -5.29
C ASN A 107 -19.80 10.95 -6.37
N LYS A 108 -19.44 12.13 -6.89
CA LYS A 108 -20.23 12.84 -7.91
C LYS A 108 -20.49 12.04 -9.21
N MET A 109 -19.64 11.07 -9.55
CA MET A 109 -19.74 10.26 -10.77
C MET A 109 -20.54 8.95 -10.58
N GLY A 110 -21.06 8.68 -9.38
CA GLY A 110 -21.76 7.45 -9.02
C GLY A 110 -21.10 6.71 -7.85
N GLY A 111 -21.32 5.40 -7.75
CA GLY A 111 -20.79 4.59 -6.65
C GLY A 111 -20.44 3.15 -7.02
N GLY A 112 -19.65 2.51 -6.15
CA GLY A 112 -19.17 1.14 -6.35
C GLY A 112 -18.45 0.56 -5.12
N SER A 113 -18.45 -0.76 -5.02
CA SER A 113 -17.74 -1.50 -3.96
C SER A 113 -16.23 -1.51 -4.20
N ASN A 114 -15.45 -1.29 -3.14
CA ASN A 114 -13.99 -1.42 -3.18
C ASN A 114 -13.46 -1.97 -1.84
N ILE A 115 -12.39 -2.75 -1.89
CA ILE A 115 -11.66 -3.26 -0.73
C ILE A 115 -10.23 -2.71 -0.74
N THR A 116 -9.88 -1.88 0.23
CA THR A 116 -8.50 -1.44 0.44
C THR A 116 -7.92 -2.15 1.67
N CYS A 117 -6.89 -2.96 1.47
CA CYS A 117 -6.16 -3.60 2.57
C CYS A 117 -4.79 -2.96 2.82
N PHE A 118 -4.39 -2.94 4.08
CA PHE A 118 -3.07 -2.55 4.58
C PHE A 118 -2.43 -3.77 5.26
N ILE A 119 -1.13 -3.95 5.09
CA ILE A 119 -0.35 -5.00 5.76
C ILE A 119 0.46 -4.33 6.85
N HIS A 120 0.40 -4.88 8.05
CA HIS A 120 1.16 -4.47 9.22
C HIS A 120 2.10 -5.58 9.66
N ARG A 121 3.30 -5.19 10.07
CA ARG A 121 4.28 -6.06 10.69
C ARG A 121 4.91 -5.36 11.87
N GLU A 122 5.39 -6.12 12.85
CA GLU A 122 5.90 -5.62 14.11
C GLU A 122 7.20 -6.32 14.49
N LYS A 123 8.12 -5.53 15.05
CA LYS A 123 9.33 -6.02 15.70
C LYS A 123 9.82 -4.99 16.71
N ASP A 124 10.18 -5.45 17.91
CA ASP A 124 10.77 -4.65 19.00
C ASP A 124 9.92 -3.40 19.37
N GLY A 125 8.59 -3.53 19.29
CA GLY A 125 7.57 -2.50 19.52
C GLY A 125 7.25 -1.62 18.30
N VAL A 126 8.11 -1.66 17.27
CA VAL A 126 8.00 -0.84 16.04
C VAL A 126 7.05 -1.50 15.07
N ILE A 127 5.97 -0.80 14.70
CA ILE A 127 5.01 -1.26 13.70
C ILE A 127 5.35 -0.63 12.35
N TYR A 128 5.52 -1.47 11.34
CA TYR A 128 5.61 -1.13 9.94
C TYR A 128 4.25 -1.32 9.26
N GLN A 129 3.88 -0.45 8.33
CA GLN A 129 2.70 -0.63 7.48
C GLN A 129 3.05 -0.41 6.00
N LYS A 130 2.33 -1.08 5.10
CA LYS A 130 2.16 -0.64 3.71
C LYS A 130 0.74 -0.92 3.22
N ARG A 131 0.36 -0.41 2.05
CA ARG A 131 -0.81 -0.93 1.33
C ARG A 131 -0.55 -2.35 0.85
N SER A 132 -1.58 -3.19 0.84
CA SER A 132 -1.46 -4.58 0.37
C SER A 132 -1.16 -4.63 -1.13
N LEU A 133 -1.87 -3.79 -1.90
CA LEU A 133 -1.64 -3.58 -3.33
C LEU A 133 -0.88 -2.26 -3.52
N GLY A 134 0.36 -2.36 -4.01
CA GLY A 134 1.27 -1.22 -4.18
C GLY A 134 1.71 -0.55 -2.87
N GLY A 135 2.46 0.55 -3.00
CA GLY A 135 2.98 1.34 -1.89
C GLY A 135 4.23 0.77 -1.21
N SER A 136 5.06 1.66 -0.69
CA SER A 136 6.26 1.33 0.10
C SER A 136 5.94 1.01 1.55
N TRP A 137 6.85 0.31 2.22
CA TRP A 137 6.83 0.19 3.68
C TRP A 137 7.17 1.53 4.33
N TYR A 138 6.52 1.81 5.46
CA TYR A 138 6.85 2.95 6.30
C TYR A 138 6.66 2.57 7.78
N VAL A 139 7.31 3.29 8.69
CA VAL A 139 7.10 3.13 10.13
C VAL A 139 5.75 3.75 10.49
N PHE A 140 4.79 2.90 10.83
CA PHE A 140 3.46 3.30 11.24
C PHE A 140 3.42 3.74 12.71
N ARG A 141 4.21 3.07 13.57
CA ARG A 141 4.41 3.43 14.98
C ARG A 141 5.87 3.17 15.37
N ASN A 142 6.55 4.17 15.91
CA ASN A 142 7.87 4.02 16.50
C ASN A 142 7.79 3.39 17.90
N ASN A 143 8.94 2.93 18.42
CA ASN A 143 9.12 2.61 19.82
C ASN A 143 10.34 3.40 20.37
N PRO A 144 10.16 4.33 21.33
CA PRO A 144 8.88 4.81 21.86
C PRO A 144 8.02 5.51 20.78
N PRO A 145 6.68 5.55 20.93
CA PRO A 145 5.79 6.21 19.99
C PRO A 145 6.09 7.71 19.86
N ARG A 146 5.96 8.26 18.65
CA ARG A 146 6.22 9.67 18.34
C ARG A 146 4.93 10.41 17.95
N PRO A 147 4.78 11.72 18.27
CA PRO A 147 3.62 12.50 17.84
C PRO A 147 3.42 12.58 16.32
N THR A 148 4.49 12.34 15.55
CA THR A 148 4.49 12.32 14.08
C THR A 148 4.12 10.97 13.47
N ASP A 149 3.94 9.92 14.27
CA ASP A 149 3.59 8.59 13.80
C ASP A 149 2.22 8.58 13.11
N GLU A 150 2.03 7.72 12.11
CA GLU A 150 0.72 7.52 11.50
C GLU A 150 -0.28 6.95 12.53
N ALA A 151 0.20 6.12 13.45
CA ALA A 151 -0.56 5.64 14.60
C ALA A 151 -1.12 6.76 15.50
N ALA A 152 -0.43 7.92 15.60
CA ALA A 152 -0.92 9.06 16.37
C ALA A 152 -2.19 9.71 15.75
N LYS A 153 -2.51 9.37 14.49
CA LYS A 153 -3.73 9.80 13.80
C LYS A 153 -4.94 8.89 14.07
N LEU A 154 -4.77 7.84 14.88
CA LEU A 154 -5.87 6.98 15.36
C LEU A 154 -6.49 7.56 16.63
N LEU A 155 -7.50 8.40 16.45
CA LEU A 155 -8.17 9.15 17.53
C LEU A 155 -9.35 8.36 18.09
N ARG A 156 -9.51 8.30 19.42
CA ARG A 156 -10.65 7.62 20.06
C ARG A 156 -11.99 8.28 19.67
N GLY A 157 -12.99 7.42 19.45
CA GLY A 157 -14.37 7.79 19.12
C GLY A 157 -14.61 8.08 17.64
N ASP A 158 -15.89 8.26 17.30
CA ASP A 158 -16.32 8.64 15.95
C ASP A 158 -16.03 10.14 15.70
N ARG A 159 -15.13 10.42 14.76
CA ARG A 159 -14.78 11.76 14.26
C ARG A 159 -15.21 11.96 12.81
N VAL A 160 -15.98 11.02 12.25
CA VAL A 160 -16.22 10.84 10.81
C VAL A 160 -17.69 11.03 10.46
N SER A 161 -18.64 10.62 11.30
CA SER A 161 -20.09 10.70 11.03
C SER A 161 -20.59 12.09 10.64
N LYS A 162 -20.07 13.17 11.25
CA LYS A 162 -20.44 14.56 10.87
C LYS A 162 -20.05 14.88 9.43
N GLY A 163 -18.83 14.52 9.00
CA GLY A 163 -18.37 14.75 7.63
C GLY A 163 -19.04 13.81 6.61
N LEU A 164 -19.34 12.58 7.00
CA LEU A 164 -20.16 11.65 6.22
C LEU A 164 -21.54 12.22 5.92
N ALA A 165 -22.22 12.79 6.92
CA ALA A 165 -23.53 13.42 6.74
C ALA A 165 -23.48 14.59 5.74
N ILE A 166 -22.43 15.43 5.83
CA ILE A 166 -22.20 16.53 4.88
C ILE A 166 -21.98 15.99 3.45
N MET A 167 -21.22 14.90 3.27
CA MET A 167 -21.02 14.33 1.93
C MET A 167 -22.29 13.65 1.37
N LYS A 168 -23.13 13.04 2.21
CA LYS A 168 -24.44 12.51 1.80
C LYS A 168 -25.37 13.62 1.32
N ALA A 169 -25.43 14.74 2.03
CA ALA A 169 -26.22 15.90 1.63
C ALA A 169 -25.75 16.54 0.29
N LYS A 170 -24.48 16.36 -0.10
CA LYS A 170 -23.94 16.76 -1.42
C LYS A 170 -24.21 15.77 -2.55
N ALA A 171 -24.72 14.58 -2.20
CA ALA A 171 -25.07 13.52 -3.13
C ALA A 171 -26.59 13.43 -3.39
N SER A 172 -27.36 14.27 -2.70
CA SER A 172 -28.81 14.48 -2.88
C SER A 172 -29.04 15.71 -3.75
#